data_AF-A0A847AQ22-F1
#
_entry.id   AF-A0A847AQ22-F1
#
_cell.length_a   1.000
_cell.length_b   1.000
_cell.length_c   1.000
_cell.angle_alpha   90.00
_cell.angle_beta   90.00
_cell.angle_gamma   90.00
#
_symmetry.space_group_name_H-M   'P 1'
#
loop_
_entity.id
_entity.type
_entity.pdbx_description
1 polymer ?
#
loop_
_entity_poly.entity_id
_entity_poly.type
_entity_poly.pdbx_seq_one_letter_code
_entity_poly.pdbx_strand_id
1 'polypeptide(L)' 'DRKERQGRNPRNPGETIDIPASKAPVYKAGKSLKEAVNK' A
#
# COMPACT_ATOMS: atom_id res chain seq x y z
N ASP A 1 -7.04 1.63 4.94
CA ASP A 1 -7.40 0.30 4.42
C ASP A 1 -7.26 0.26 2.91
N ARG A 2 -6.98 -0.90 2.31
CA ARG A 2 -6.95 -1.10 0.87
C ARG A 2 -8.34 -1.55 0.41
N LYS A 3 -8.94 -0.81 -0.53
CA LYS A 3 -10.22 -1.17 -1.13
C LYS A 3 -10.06 -2.37 -2.07
N GLU A 4 -11.15 -3.09 -2.29
CA GLU A 4 -11.22 -4.10 -3.34
C GLU A 4 -10.92 -3.48 -4.70
N ARG A 5 -10.19 -4.23 -5.54
CA ARG A 5 -9.80 -3.76 -6.88
C ARG A 5 -9.43 -4.92 -7.78
N GLN A 6 -9.50 -4.67 -9.08
CA GLN A 6 -8.92 -5.56 -10.09
C GLN A 6 -7.44 -5.21 -10.28
N GLY A 7 -6.58 -6.19 -10.06
CA GLY A 7 -5.15 -6.11 -10.29
C GLY A 7 -4.73 -6.94 -11.50
N ARG A 8 -3.44 -6.91 -11.84
CA ARG A 8 -2.86 -7.75 -12.89
C ARG A 8 -1.83 -8.69 -12.27
N ASN A 9 -1.78 -9.94 -12.75
CA ASN A 9 -0.79 -10.90 -12.27
C ASN A 9 0.63 -10.40 -12.65
N PRO A 10 1.53 -10.17 -11.68
CA PRO A 10 2.88 -9.66 -11.97
C PRO A 10 3.74 -10.66 -12.76
N ARG A 11 3.39 -11.95 -12.78
CA ARG A 11 4.06 -12.97 -13.59
C ARG A 11 3.50 -13.06 -15.01
N ASN A 12 2.19 -12.82 -15.16
CA ASN A 12 1.52 -12.77 -16.46
C ASN A 12 0.72 -11.48 -16.56
N PRO A 13 1.31 -10.42 -17.14
CA PRO A 13 0.61 -9.18 -17.42
C PRO A 13 -0.46 -9.35 -18.50
N GLY A 14 -1.15 -10.48 -18.65
CA GLY A 14 -2.38 -10.62 -19.44
C GLY A 14 -3.59 -10.89 -18.55
N GLU A 15 -3.36 -11.43 -17.36
CA GLU A 15 -4.40 -11.94 -16.46
C GLU A 15 -4.81 -10.89 -15.43
N THR A 16 -6.12 -10.65 -15.35
CA THR A 16 -6.73 -9.85 -14.30
C THR A 16 -7.05 -10.73 -13.10
N ILE A 17 -6.75 -10.23 -11.89
CA ILE A 17 -7.03 -10.90 -10.62
C ILE A 17 -7.87 -9.99 -9.72
N ASP A 18 -8.86 -10.56 -9.04
CA ASP A 18 -9.64 -9.84 -8.03
C ASP A 18 -8.85 -9.79 -6.72
N ILE A 19 -8.58 -8.59 -6.23
CA ILE A 19 -7.87 -8.35 -4.97
C ILE A 19 -8.89 -7.88 -3.94
N PRO A 20 -9.17 -8.69 -2.89
CA PRO A 20 -10.15 -8.32 -1.87
C PRO A 20 -9.68 -7.14 -1.02
N ALA A 21 -10.64 -6.47 -0.39
CA ALA A 21 -10.34 -5.43 0.59
C ALA A 21 -9.51 -6.00 1.75
N SER A 22 -8.49 -5.26 2.16
CA SER A 22 -7.57 -5.68 3.21
C SER A 22 -7.14 -4.50 4.06
N LYS A 23 -6.95 -4.75 5.36
CA LYS A 23 -6.43 -3.74 6.28
C LYS A 23 -4.91 -3.83 6.29
N ALA A 24 -4.24 -2.77 5.84
CA ALA A 24 -2.79 -2.64 5.93
C ALA A 24 -2.46 -1.63 7.03
N PRO A 25 -1.53 -1.94 7.95
CA PRO A 25 -1.08 -0.99 8.94
C PRO A 25 -0.35 0.17 8.26
N VAL A 26 -0.56 1.38 8.76
CA VAL A 26 0.12 2.60 8.27
C VAL A 26 0.92 3.19 9.41
N TYR A 27 2.21 3.40 9.20
CA TYR A 27 3.06 4.13 10.13
C TYR A 27 2.91 5.64 9.90
N LYS A 28 2.74 6.40 10.98
CA LYS A 28 2.77 7.87 10.95
C LYS A 28 3.88 8.35 11.87
N ALA A 29 4.93 8.91 11.28
CA ALA A 29 6.05 9.48 12.03
C ALA A 29 5.58 10.63 12.94
N GLY A 30 6.06 10.61 14.18
CA GLY A 30 5.88 11.70 15.15
C GLY A 30 6.67 12.95 14.75
N LYS A 31 6.35 14.08 15.38
CA LYS A 31 6.99 15.38 15.10
C LYS A 31 8.52 15.32 15.21
N SER A 32 9.04 14.79 16.32
CA SER A 32 10.48 14.71 16.58
C SER A 32 11.26 13.94 15.52
N LEU A 33 10.71 12.83 15.01
CA LEU A 33 11.35 12.05 13.95
C LEU A 33 11.34 12.80 12.61
N LYS A 34 10.24 13.47 12.28
CA LYS A 34 10.15 14.26 11.05
C LYS A 34 11.14 15.43 11.04
N GLU A 35 11.26 16.14 12.15
CA GLU A 35 12.19 17.27 12.29
C GLU A 35 13.66 16.83 12.20
N ALA A 36 14.00 15.67 12.75
CA ALA A 36 15.36 15.14 12.69
C ALA A 36 15.79 14.67 11.28
N VAL A 37 14.85 14.13 10.49
CA VAL A 37 15.15 13.52 9.17
C VAL A 37 15.04 14.51 8.01
N ASN A 38 14.16 15.51 8.09
CA ASN A 38 13.91 16.46 6.99
C ASN A 38 14.92 17.62 6.93
N LYS A 39 16.13 17.47 7.48
CA LYS A 39 17.18 18.48 7.42
C LYS A 39 17.82 18.54 6.03
#